data_AF-A0A957UXC2-F1
#
_entry.id   AF-A0A957UXC2-F1
#
_cell.length_a   1.000
_cell.length_b   1.000
_cell.length_c   1.000
_cell.angle_alpha   90.00
_cell.angle_beta   90.00
_cell.angle_gamma   90.00
#
_symmetry.space_group_name_H-M   'P 1'
#
loop_
_entity.id
_entity.type
_entity.pdbx_description
1 polymer ?
#
loop_
_entity_poly.entity_id
_entity_poly.type
_entity_poly.pdbx_seq_one_letter_code
_entity_poly.pdbx_strand_id
1 'polypeptide(L)'
;MRLRLLTGAVLAGVLLLATACSRLPLARLLPEATAAGPAEHGVTLIPLAGALAERDAEFSGLARWGDEYVLLPQYPARYGGNLFTLGETEIVAALAGLDGDGLAPVPLA
;
A
#
# COMPACT_ATOMS: atom_id res chain seq x y z
N MET A 1 -33.68 61.07 13.76
CA MET A 1 -32.38 60.85 14.42
C MET A 1 -32.13 59.36 14.73
N ARG A 2 -32.20 58.46 13.73
CA ARG A 2 -32.09 56.99 13.92
C ARG A 2 -31.08 56.28 12.98
N LEU A 3 -30.29 57.03 12.21
CA LEU A 3 -29.40 56.48 11.18
C LEU A 3 -27.93 56.30 11.62
N ARG A 4 -27.55 56.75 12.83
CA ARG A 4 -26.16 56.66 13.32
C ARG A 4 -25.82 55.40 14.14
N LEU A 5 -26.82 54.59 14.53
CA LEU A 5 -26.61 53.40 15.36
C LEU A 5 -26.39 52.10 14.56
N LEU A 6 -26.90 52.01 13.33
CA LEU A 6 -26.79 50.79 12.52
C LEU A 6 -25.38 50.57 11.94
N THR A 7 -24.61 51.62 11.69
CA THR A 7 -23.25 51.50 11.14
C THR A 7 -22.23 50.99 12.17
N GLY A 8 -22.40 51.32 13.46
CA GLY A 8 -21.47 50.87 14.51
C GLY A 8 -21.57 49.37 14.83
N ALA A 9 -22.79 48.82 14.83
CA ALA A 9 -23.03 47.41 15.12
C ALA A 9 -22.51 46.48 14.00
N VAL A 10 -22.66 46.90 12.74
CA VAL A 10 -22.16 46.14 11.58
C VAL A 10 -20.62 46.16 11.54
N LEU A 11 -19.99 47.31 11.83
CA LEU A 11 -18.52 47.41 11.86
C LEU A 11 -17.91 46.59 13.00
N ALA A 12 -18.54 46.57 14.17
CA ALA A 12 -18.11 45.74 15.31
C ALA A 12 -18.25 44.24 15.02
N GLY A 13 -19.35 43.83 14.37
CA GLY A 13 -19.55 42.44 13.95
C GLY A 13 -18.52 41.96 12.92
N VAL A 14 -18.17 42.79 11.94
CA VAL A 14 -17.16 42.47 10.92
C VAL A 14 -15.75 42.35 11.53
N LEU A 15 -15.42 43.19 12.53
CA LEU A 15 -14.13 43.14 13.22
C LEU A 15 -13.97 41.89 14.11
N LEU A 16 -15.07 41.41 14.68
CA LEU A 16 -15.13 40.17 15.49
C LEU A 16 -14.98 38.89 14.63
N LEU A 17 -15.48 38.89 13.38
CA LEU A 17 -15.29 37.77 12.46
C LEU A 17 -13.86 37.70 11.89
N ALA A 18 -13.21 38.84 11.62
CA ALA A 18 -11.85 38.88 11.08
C ALA A 18 -10.77 38.40 12.08
N THR A 19 -11.04 38.50 13.38
CA THR A 19 -10.10 38.09 14.46
C THR A 19 -10.20 36.60 14.82
N ALA A 20 -11.22 35.89 14.37
CA ALA A 20 -11.36 34.45 14.60
C ALA A 20 -10.42 33.61 13.71
N CYS A 21 -10.21 34.03 12.46
CA CYS A 21 -9.32 33.31 11.53
C CYS A 21 -7.82 33.50 11.83
N SER A 22 -7.43 34.58 12.51
CA SER A 22 -6.02 34.91 12.78
C SER A 22 -5.46 34.31 14.07
N ARG A 23 -6.30 33.62 14.86
CA ARG A 23 -5.91 32.98 16.13
C ARG A 23 -5.83 31.47 16.08
N LEU A 24 -6.00 30.86 14.91
CA LEU A 24 -5.74 29.42 14.76
C LEU A 24 -4.21 29.23 14.82
N PRO A 25 -3.67 28.57 15.86
CA PRO A 25 -2.25 28.30 15.90
C PRO A 25 -1.92 27.35 14.75
N LEU A 26 -0.97 27.76 13.89
CA LEU A 26 -0.49 26.96 12.75
C LEU A 26 -0.07 25.53 13.19
N ALA A 27 0.34 25.37 14.45
CA ALA A 27 0.67 24.11 15.09
C ALA A 27 -0.48 23.07 15.11
N ARG A 28 -1.74 23.48 15.00
CA ARG A 28 -2.90 22.57 14.90
C ARG A 28 -3.17 22.06 13.49
N LEU A 29 -2.54 22.66 12.48
CA LEU A 29 -2.68 22.27 11.06
C LEU A 29 -1.53 21.37 10.59
N LEU A 30 -0.47 21.26 11.39
CA LEU A 30 0.59 20.30 11.12
C LEU A 30 0.09 18.93 11.59
N PRO A 31 0.12 17.90 10.73
CA PRO A 31 -0.06 16.54 11.22
C PRO A 31 0.97 16.34 12.35
N GLU A 32 0.48 15.96 13.52
CA GLU A 32 1.33 15.50 14.61
C GLU A 32 2.22 14.41 14.03
N ALA A 33 3.54 14.49 14.25
CA ALA A 33 4.49 13.51 13.75
C ALA A 33 4.08 12.15 14.31
N THR A 34 3.30 11.41 13.51
CA THR A 34 2.78 10.10 13.86
C THR A 34 3.97 9.20 14.16
N ALA A 35 3.78 8.32 15.15
CA ALA A 35 4.73 7.29 15.55
C ALA A 35 5.49 6.73 14.33
N ALA A 36 6.78 6.43 14.53
CA ALA A 36 7.62 5.82 13.52
C ALA A 36 6.81 4.74 12.76
N GLY A 37 6.73 4.90 11.44
CA GLY A 37 5.96 4.01 10.59
C GLY A 37 6.44 2.56 10.73
N PRO A 38 5.75 1.60 10.08
CA PRO A 38 6.20 0.22 10.05
C PRO A 38 7.69 0.14 9.70
N ALA A 39 8.43 -0.70 10.42
CA ALA A 39 9.83 -0.92 10.10
C ALA A 39 9.93 -1.46 8.66
N GLU A 40 10.76 -0.84 7.83
CA GLU A 40 11.08 -1.39 6.51
C GLU A 40 11.92 -2.66 6.69
N HIS A 41 11.66 -3.65 5.84
CA HIS A 41 12.40 -4.90 5.81
C HIS A 41 13.14 -5.03 4.48
N GLY A 42 14.33 -5.60 4.52
CA GLY A 42 15.09 -5.92 3.31
C GLY A 42 14.36 -6.96 2.46
N VAL A 43 14.48 -6.82 1.13
CA VAL A 43 13.90 -7.76 0.17
C VAL A 43 14.95 -8.77 -0.25
N THR A 44 14.62 -10.06 -0.12
CA THR A 44 15.41 -11.15 -0.70
C THR A 44 14.77 -11.58 -2.02
N LEU A 45 15.53 -11.53 -3.10
CA LEU A 45 15.07 -12.03 -4.40
C LEU A 45 15.18 -13.55 -4.43
N ILE A 46 14.07 -14.21 -4.73
CA ILE A 46 14.03 -15.64 -5.02
C ILE A 46 13.62 -15.78 -6.49
N PRO A 47 14.48 -16.32 -7.37
CA PRO A 47 14.12 -16.50 -8.77
C PRO A 47 13.03 -17.55 -8.92
N LEU A 48 12.15 -17.36 -9.90
CA LEU A 48 11.28 -18.42 -10.39
C LEU A 48 12.02 -19.25 -11.45
N ALA A 49 11.56 -20.47 -11.66
CA ALA A 49 12.04 -21.42 -12.64
C ALA A 49 10.94 -21.78 -13.66
N GLY A 50 11.34 -22.40 -14.78
CA GLY A 50 10.43 -22.85 -15.82
C GLY A 50 9.77 -21.71 -16.61
N ALA A 51 8.58 -21.97 -17.17
CA ALA A 51 7.85 -21.01 -18.01
C ALA A 51 7.46 -19.72 -17.28
N LEU A 52 7.40 -19.75 -15.95
CA LEU A 52 7.07 -18.59 -15.11
C LEU A 52 8.30 -17.71 -14.83
N ALA A 53 9.50 -18.14 -15.24
CA ALA A 53 10.72 -17.35 -15.22
C ALA A 53 10.93 -16.50 -16.49
N GLU A 54 10.06 -16.67 -17.50
CA GLU A 54 10.14 -15.92 -18.75
C GLU A 54 9.92 -14.43 -18.51
N ARG A 55 10.56 -13.59 -19.34
CA ARG A 55 10.58 -12.12 -19.14
C ARG A 55 9.20 -11.47 -19.23
N ASP A 56 8.27 -12.10 -19.94
CA ASP A 56 6.89 -11.65 -20.13
C ASP A 56 5.89 -12.35 -19.19
N ALA A 57 6.39 -13.14 -18.22
CA ALA A 57 5.58 -13.63 -17.13
C ALA A 57 5.25 -12.47 -16.17
N GLU A 58 3.97 -12.15 -16.06
CA GLU A 58 3.46 -11.04 -15.25
C GLU A 58 2.48 -11.57 -14.20
N PHE A 59 2.77 -11.28 -12.93
CA PHE A 59 1.93 -11.64 -11.78
C PHE A 59 1.52 -10.38 -11.04
N SER A 60 0.24 -10.28 -10.73
CA SER A 60 -0.34 -9.11 -10.08
C SER A 60 -0.55 -9.28 -8.58
N GLY A 61 -0.44 -10.52 -8.10
CA GLY A 61 -0.66 -10.82 -6.70
C GLY A 61 -0.11 -12.16 -6.25
N LEU A 62 0.00 -12.26 -4.92
CA LEU A 62 0.36 -13.45 -4.17
C LEU A 62 -0.63 -13.57 -3.00
N ALA A 63 -1.26 -14.73 -2.86
CA ALA A 63 -2.20 -14.98 -1.77
C ALA A 63 -1.79 -16.24 -1.01
N ARG A 64 -1.93 -16.24 0.32
CA ARG A 64 -1.69 -17.45 1.12
C ARG A 64 -2.95 -18.31 1.15
N TRP A 65 -2.79 -19.62 0.95
CA TRP A 65 -3.85 -20.62 1.08
C TRP A 65 -3.30 -21.85 1.81
N GLY A 66 -3.58 -21.95 3.11
CA GLY A 66 -2.96 -22.97 3.96
C GLY A 66 -1.44 -22.78 4.03
N ASP A 67 -0.71 -23.84 3.67
CA ASP A 67 0.76 -23.89 3.61
C ASP A 67 1.29 -23.60 2.20
N GLU A 68 0.44 -23.11 1.31
CA GLU A 68 0.80 -22.72 -0.05
C GLU A 68 0.61 -21.22 -0.29
N TYR A 69 1.37 -20.72 -1.26
CA TYR A 69 1.25 -19.38 -1.79
C TYR A 69 0.80 -19.45 -3.25
N VAL A 70 -0.37 -18.88 -3.52
CA VAL A 70 -1.00 -18.83 -4.83
C VAL A 70 -0.52 -17.59 -5.58
N LEU A 71 0.15 -17.79 -6.70
CA LEU A 71 0.53 -16.78 -7.67
C LEU A 71 -0.65 -16.51 -8.61
N LEU A 72 -0.95 -15.22 -8.80
CA LEU A 72 -2.07 -14.75 -9.63
C LEU A 72 -1.52 -14.09 -10.90
N PRO A 73 -1.57 -14.77 -12.06
CA PRO A 73 -1.16 -14.15 -13.31
C PRO A 73 -1.98 -12.91 -13.63
N GLN A 74 -1.34 -11.85 -14.07
CA GLN A 74 -2.01 -10.64 -14.55
C GLN A 74 -2.85 -10.94 -15.81
N TYR A 75 -2.44 -11.92 -16.62
CA TYR A 75 -3.14 -12.41 -17.82
C TYR A 75 -3.35 -13.93 -17.77
N PRO A 76 -4.34 -14.44 -16.99
CA PRO A 76 -4.57 -15.87 -16.81
C PRO A 76 -4.80 -16.65 -18.11
N ALA A 77 -5.35 -15.99 -19.14
CA ALA A 77 -5.58 -16.60 -20.45
C ALA A 77 -4.29 -17.09 -21.13
N ARG A 78 -3.12 -16.48 -20.85
CA ARG A 78 -1.82 -16.95 -21.37
C ARG A 78 -1.42 -18.32 -20.79
N TYR A 79 -2.02 -18.70 -19.66
CA TYR A 79 -1.74 -19.92 -18.93
C TYR A 79 -2.94 -20.88 -18.90
N GLY A 80 -3.85 -20.78 -19.89
CA GLY A 80 -5.03 -21.64 -19.95
C GLY A 80 -6.05 -21.40 -18.84
N GLY A 81 -5.99 -20.23 -18.18
CA GLY A 81 -6.84 -19.91 -17.02
C GLY A 81 -6.32 -20.47 -15.69
N ASN A 82 -5.14 -21.09 -15.66
CA ASN A 82 -4.55 -21.63 -14.45
C ASN A 82 -4.03 -20.54 -13.51
N LEU A 83 -4.14 -20.81 -12.21
CA LEU A 83 -3.33 -20.18 -11.16
C LEU A 83 -2.16 -21.11 -10.84
N PHE A 84 -1.19 -20.63 -10.05
CA PHE A 84 -0.03 -21.43 -9.69
C PHE A 84 0.22 -21.41 -8.19
N THR A 85 0.78 -22.48 -7.63
CA THR A 85 1.10 -22.60 -6.20
C THR A 85 2.59 -22.84 -5.96
N LEU A 86 3.04 -22.37 -4.81
CA LEU A 86 4.36 -22.63 -4.22
C LEU A 86 4.17 -23.10 -2.77
N GLY A 87 4.91 -24.11 -2.35
CA GLY A 87 4.88 -24.57 -0.97
C GLY A 87 5.67 -23.64 -0.04
N GLU A 88 5.17 -23.40 1.18
CA GLU A 88 5.88 -22.63 2.20
C GLU A 88 7.25 -23.25 2.53
N THR A 89 7.32 -24.58 2.55
CA THR A 89 8.58 -25.32 2.81
C THR A 89 9.63 -25.04 1.73
N GLU A 90 9.23 -24.94 0.46
CA GLU A 90 10.13 -24.63 -0.66
C GLU A 90 10.63 -23.19 -0.57
N ILE A 91 9.75 -22.25 -0.23
CA ILE A 91 10.14 -20.84 -0.02
C ILE A 91 11.14 -20.73 1.13
N VAL A 92 10.91 -21.43 2.25
CA VAL A 92 11.82 -21.43 3.40
C VAL A 92 13.17 -22.08 3.04
N ALA A 93 13.17 -23.17 2.29
CA ALA A 93 14.39 -23.84 1.83
C ALA A 93 15.20 -22.94 0.87
N ALA A 94 14.54 -22.26 -0.07
CA ALA A 94 15.18 -21.28 -0.93
C ALA A 94 15.78 -20.09 -0.15
N LEU A 95 15.07 -19.58 0.86
CA LEU A 95 15.58 -18.53 1.76
C LEU A 95 16.80 -18.99 2.59
N ALA A 96 16.88 -20.27 2.91
CA ALA A 96 18.04 -20.88 3.57
C ALA A 96 19.20 -21.18 2.60
N GLY A 97 19.04 -20.94 1.29
CA GLY A 97 20.02 -21.24 0.26
C GLY A 97 20.18 -22.73 -0.04
N LEU A 98 19.16 -23.53 0.26
CA LEU A 98 19.16 -24.99 0.04
C LEU A 98 18.67 -25.37 -1.37
N ASP A 99 17.89 -24.49 -2.01
CA ASP A 99 17.36 -24.68 -3.37
C ASP A 99 17.99 -23.65 -4.34
N GLY A 100 18.75 -24.14 -5.33
CA GLY A 100 19.65 -23.33 -6.15
C GLY A 100 19.12 -22.89 -7.51
N ASP A 101 18.13 -23.59 -8.08
CA ASP A 101 17.68 -23.36 -9.46
C ASP A 101 16.42 -22.46 -9.54
N GLY A 102 15.98 -21.93 -8.39
CA GLY A 102 14.76 -21.14 -8.27
C GLY A 102 13.53 -21.98 -7.92
N LEU A 103 12.46 -21.30 -7.57
CA LEU A 103 11.18 -21.93 -7.24
C LEU A 103 10.41 -22.26 -8.51
N ALA A 104 9.83 -23.46 -8.60
CA ALA A 104 9.07 -23.92 -9.76
C ALA A 104 7.58 -24.04 -9.43
N PRO A 105 6.79 -22.96 -9.56
CA PRO A 105 5.36 -23.03 -9.26
C PRO A 105 4.64 -24.04 -10.15
N VAL A 106 3.68 -24.75 -9.56
CA VAL A 106 2.87 -25.75 -10.25
C VAL A 106 1.45 -25.24 -10.44
N PRO A 107 0.71 -25.65 -11.50
CA PRO A 107 -0.69 -25.27 -11.65
C PRO A 107 -1.54 -25.66 -10.44
N LEU A 108 -2.37 -24.73 -9.97
CA LEU A 108 -3.38 -24.96 -8.95
C LEU A 108 -4.47 -25.87 -9.51
N ALA A 109 -4.67 -27.05 -8.89
CA ALA A 109 -5.66 -28.06 -9.28
C ALA A 109 -7.10 -27.72 -8.86
#